data_AF-A0A3G6JLQ2-F1
#
_entry.id   AF-A0A3G6JLQ2-F1
#
_cell.length_a   1.000
_cell.length_b   1.000
_cell.length_c   1.000
_cell.angle_alpha   90.00
_cell.angle_beta   90.00
_cell.angle_gamma   90.00
#
_symmetry.space_group_name_H-M   'P 1'
#
loop_
_entity.id
_entity.type
_entity.pdbx_description
1 polymer ?
#
loop_
_entity_poly.entity_id
_entity_poly.type
_entity_poly.pdbx_seq_one_letter_code
_entity_poly.pdbx_strand_id
1 'polypeptide(L)'
;MFYKSHFGTILTLVLSMFMGLVMAIFIIFLNHLPFNWVNLFELTAEINLIVFFFSLFIPYNAWGDWFAGLFHLKEGTVAYSLVEGIIPSVVLNTLNTFICTGASIFYNEAIPKAARMTAYLNGCKEAWIPCFIVSYIASFAAVALGKKVAQKYVK
;
A
#
# COMPACT_ATOMS: atom_id res chain seq x y z
N MET A 1 -30.55 -0.51 -0.59
CA MET A 1 -29.33 -1.35 -0.63
C MET A 1 -28.30 -0.85 -1.65
N PHE A 2 -28.72 -0.49 -2.88
CA PHE A 2 -27.82 0.04 -3.93
C PHE A 2 -26.97 1.25 -3.49
N TYR A 3 -27.56 2.27 -2.84
CA TYR A 3 -26.81 3.44 -2.35
C TYR A 3 -25.83 3.13 -1.19
N LYS A 4 -26.14 2.14 -0.32
CA LYS A 4 -25.22 1.73 0.78
C LYS A 4 -24.02 0.97 0.24
N SER A 5 -24.19 0.12 -0.79
CA SER A 5 -23.05 -0.54 -1.44
C SER A 5 -22.20 0.42 -2.26
N HIS A 6 -22.82 1.33 -3.03
CA HIS A 6 -22.09 2.35 -3.79
C HIS A 6 -21.30 3.31 -2.89
N PHE A 7 -21.88 3.76 -1.78
CA PHE A 7 -21.16 4.58 -0.81
C PHE A 7 -19.95 3.85 -0.22
N GLY A 8 -20.12 2.57 0.13
CA GLY A 8 -19.02 1.72 0.59
C GLY A 8 -17.91 1.58 -0.44
N THR A 9 -18.26 1.28 -1.70
CA THR A 9 -17.29 1.16 -2.80
C THR A 9 -16.55 2.46 -3.07
N ILE A 10 -17.26 3.59 -3.12
CA ILE A 10 -16.65 4.92 -3.34
C ILE A 10 -15.73 5.27 -2.18
N LEU A 11 -16.15 5.03 -0.93
CA LEU A 11 -15.34 5.30 0.25
C LEU A 11 -14.05 4.47 0.24
N THR A 12 -14.14 3.16 -0.05
CA THR A 12 -12.97 2.29 -0.15
C THR A 12 -12.02 2.75 -1.27
N LEU A 13 -12.55 3.18 -2.42
CA LEU A 13 -11.74 3.68 -3.52
C LEU A 13 -11.00 4.97 -3.14
N VAL A 14 -11.70 5.93 -2.52
CA VAL A 14 -11.11 7.19 -2.03
C VAL A 14 -10.02 6.92 -0.99
N LEU A 15 -10.26 5.99 -0.06
CA LEU A 15 -9.28 5.61 0.96
C LEU A 15 -8.06 4.91 0.34
N SER A 16 -8.26 4.06 -0.67
CA SER A 16 -7.16 3.44 -1.41
C SER A 16 -6.30 4.48 -2.13
N MET A 17 -6.92 5.45 -2.80
CA MET A 17 -6.20 6.55 -3.45
C MET A 17 -5.41 7.38 -2.45
N PHE A 18 -5.99 7.66 -1.27
CA PHE A 18 -5.30 8.35 -0.19
C PHE A 18 -4.08 7.59 0.31
N MET A 19 -4.18 6.26 0.48
CA MET A 19 -3.02 5.43 0.84
C MET A 19 -1.92 5.50 -0.22
N GLY A 20 -2.28 5.38 -1.51
CA GLY A 20 -1.33 5.51 -2.61
C GLY A 20 -0.62 6.87 -2.61
N LEU A 21 -1.36 7.94 -2.33
CA LEU A 21 -0.80 9.29 -2.22
C LEU A 21 0.20 9.43 -1.06
N VAL A 22 -0.14 8.91 0.13
CA VAL A 22 0.76 8.93 1.29
C VAL A 22 2.06 8.18 0.98
N MET A 23 1.95 7.01 0.34
CA MET A 23 3.11 6.23 -0.06
C MET A 23 3.97 6.92 -1.12
N ALA A 24 3.35 7.56 -2.11
CA ALA A 24 4.06 8.33 -3.12
C ALA A 24 4.85 9.50 -2.51
N ILE A 25 4.21 10.26 -1.60
CA ILE A 25 4.88 11.34 -0.86
C ILE A 25 6.07 10.79 -0.07
N PHE A 26 5.88 9.67 0.64
CA PHE A 26 6.94 9.05 1.41
C PHE A 26 8.13 8.64 0.53
N ILE A 27 7.87 8.02 -0.63
CA ILE A 27 8.91 7.62 -1.58
C ILE A 27 9.66 8.82 -2.14
N ILE A 28 8.97 9.94 -2.42
CA ILE A 28 9.63 11.17 -2.87
C ILE A 28 10.65 11.64 -1.83
N PHE A 29 10.29 11.65 -0.55
CA PHE A 29 11.21 12.04 0.51
C PHE A 29 12.32 11.02 0.74
N LEU A 30 11.99 9.72 0.74
CA LEU A 30 12.95 8.63 0.96
C LEU A 30 14.05 8.63 -0.10
N ASN A 31 13.69 8.87 -1.36
CA ASN A 31 14.61 8.86 -2.49
C ASN A 31 15.16 10.26 -2.84
N HIS A 32 14.86 11.28 -2.02
CA HIS A 32 15.25 12.67 -2.27
C HIS A 32 14.86 13.19 -3.67
N LEU A 33 13.70 12.76 -4.17
CA LEU A 33 13.18 13.18 -5.47
C LEU A 33 12.63 14.61 -5.41
N PRO A 34 12.62 15.34 -6.54
CA PRO A 34 11.96 16.64 -6.60
C PRO A 34 10.46 16.51 -6.27
N PHE A 35 10.00 17.25 -5.28
CA PHE A 35 8.57 17.32 -4.97
C PHE A 35 7.86 18.18 -6.01
N ASN A 36 7.35 17.55 -7.07
CA ASN A 36 6.58 18.19 -8.13
C ASN A 36 5.35 17.33 -8.49
N TRP A 37 4.42 17.93 -9.25
CA TRP A 37 3.18 17.25 -9.63
C TRP A 37 3.42 15.98 -10.46
N VAL A 38 4.43 15.97 -11.33
CA VAL A 38 4.73 14.82 -12.20
C VAL A 38 5.09 13.61 -11.36
N ASN A 39 6.11 13.73 -10.50
CA ASN A 39 6.56 12.66 -9.62
C ASN A 39 5.44 12.19 -8.67
N LEU A 40 4.66 13.13 -8.14
CA LEU A 40 3.54 12.80 -7.24
C LEU A 40 2.46 11.97 -7.95
N PHE A 41 2.05 12.39 -9.15
CA PHE A 41 1.02 11.69 -9.91
C PHE A 41 1.52 10.35 -10.45
N GLU A 42 2.73 10.28 -11.00
CA GLU A 42 3.31 9.05 -11.55
C GLU A 42 3.45 7.98 -10.47
N LEU A 43 4.07 8.32 -9.34
CA LEU A 43 4.24 7.37 -8.23
C LEU A 43 2.90 6.95 -7.62
N THR A 44 1.96 7.89 -7.45
CA THR A 44 0.62 7.55 -6.95
C THR A 44 -0.10 6.61 -7.91
N ALA A 45 -0.01 6.84 -9.22
CA ALA A 45 -0.63 6.00 -10.23
C ALA A 45 0.02 4.61 -10.29
N GLU A 46 1.35 4.53 -10.27
CA GLU A 46 2.11 3.29 -10.28
C GLU A 46 1.75 2.41 -9.08
N ILE A 47 1.78 2.98 -7.86
CA ILE A 47 1.43 2.26 -6.62
C ILE A 47 -0.01 1.74 -6.68
N ASN A 48 -0.96 2.57 -7.09
CA ASN A 48 -2.36 2.16 -7.19
C ASN A 48 -2.57 1.07 -8.25
N LEU A 49 -1.85 1.14 -9.38
CA LEU A 49 -1.95 0.14 -10.44
C LEU A 49 -1.38 -1.21 -9.99
N ILE A 50 -0.24 -1.21 -9.30
CA ILE A 50 0.36 -2.42 -8.73
C ILE A 50 -0.60 -3.04 -7.73
N VAL A 51 -1.11 -2.26 -6.77
CA VAL A 51 -2.08 -2.75 -5.78
C VAL A 51 -3.28 -3.35 -6.51
N PHE A 52 -3.91 -2.59 -7.42
CA PHE A 52 -5.06 -3.07 -8.18
C PHE A 52 -4.78 -4.39 -8.89
N PHE A 53 -3.66 -4.50 -9.63
CA PHE A 53 -3.33 -5.69 -10.39
C PHE A 53 -3.17 -6.92 -9.50
N PHE A 54 -2.40 -6.81 -8.41
CA PHE A 54 -2.17 -7.96 -7.54
C PHE A 54 -3.39 -8.32 -6.68
N SER A 55 -4.25 -7.36 -6.34
CA SER A 55 -5.53 -7.64 -5.71
C SER A 55 -6.45 -8.52 -6.55
N LEU A 56 -6.27 -8.59 -7.87
CA LEU A 56 -7.07 -9.47 -8.74
C LEU A 56 -6.69 -10.95 -8.58
N PHE A 57 -5.45 -11.24 -8.19
CA PHE A 57 -4.89 -12.60 -8.22
C PHE A 57 -4.51 -13.13 -6.84
N ILE A 58 -4.21 -12.24 -5.88
CA ILE A 58 -3.73 -12.63 -4.56
C ILE A 58 -4.80 -12.34 -3.51
N PRO A 59 -5.35 -13.38 -2.84
CA PRO A 59 -6.36 -13.20 -1.80
C PRO A 59 -5.73 -12.81 -0.46
N TYR A 60 -4.92 -11.76 -0.44
CA TYR A 60 -4.13 -11.36 0.73
C TYR A 60 -5.01 -10.98 1.95
N ASN A 61 -6.24 -10.52 1.73
CA ASN A 61 -7.19 -10.23 2.82
C ASN A 61 -7.60 -11.51 3.54
N ALA A 62 -7.95 -12.56 2.79
CA ALA A 62 -8.30 -13.86 3.37
C ALA A 62 -7.12 -14.48 4.14
N TRP A 63 -5.88 -14.23 3.68
CA TRP A 63 -4.68 -14.64 4.41
C TRP A 63 -4.48 -13.83 5.70
N GLY A 64 -4.83 -12.54 5.69
CA GLY A 64 -4.87 -11.70 6.89
C GLY A 64 -5.88 -12.22 7.92
N ASP A 65 -7.10 -12.53 7.47
CA ASP A 65 -8.17 -13.06 8.34
C ASP A 65 -7.77 -14.42 8.94
N TRP A 66 -7.20 -15.30 8.12
CA TRP A 66 -6.64 -16.57 8.58
C TRP A 66 -5.54 -16.37 9.62
N PHE A 67 -4.62 -15.44 9.37
CA PHE A 67 -3.52 -15.14 10.28
C PHE A 67 -4.02 -14.58 11.62
N ALA A 68 -5.00 -13.68 11.62
CA ALA A 68 -5.65 -13.21 12.84
C ALA A 68 -6.41 -14.33 13.57
N GLY A 69 -7.00 -15.25 12.82
CA GLY A 69 -7.64 -16.46 13.34
C GLY A 69 -6.69 -17.39 14.10
N LEU A 70 -5.41 -17.50 13.69
CA LEU A 70 -4.40 -18.29 14.40
C LEU A 70 -4.14 -17.79 15.83
N PHE A 71 -4.33 -16.48 16.08
CA PHE A 71 -4.18 -15.88 17.40
C PHE A 71 -5.49 -15.90 18.21
N HIS A 72 -6.54 -16.55 17.70
CA HIS A 72 -7.88 -16.59 18.29
C HIS A 72 -8.43 -15.18 18.64
N LEU A 73 -8.04 -14.17 17.85
CA LEU A 73 -8.45 -12.80 18.10
C LEU A 73 -9.91 -12.61 17.69
N LYS A 74 -10.65 -11.86 18.50
CA LYS A 74 -12.07 -11.59 18.24
C LYS A 74 -12.21 -10.52 17.16
N GLU A 75 -12.92 -10.84 16.10
CA GLU A 75 -13.32 -9.89 15.05
C GLU A 75 -13.93 -8.62 15.64
N GLY A 76 -13.55 -7.47 15.07
CA GLY A 76 -13.99 -6.16 15.53
C GLY A 76 -13.20 -5.57 16.70
N THR A 77 -12.26 -6.30 17.29
CA THR A 77 -11.31 -5.72 18.24
C THR A 77 -10.17 -4.98 17.53
N VAL A 78 -9.54 -4.03 18.22
CA VAL A 78 -8.35 -3.33 17.70
C VAL A 78 -7.21 -4.32 17.46
N ALA A 79 -7.03 -5.30 18.35
CA ALA A 79 -6.01 -6.33 18.21
C ALA A 79 -6.21 -7.17 16.93
N TYR A 80 -7.45 -7.57 16.64
CA TYR A 80 -7.78 -8.25 15.39
C TYR A 80 -7.44 -7.39 14.18
N SER A 81 -7.84 -6.11 14.17
CA SER A 81 -7.56 -5.22 13.04
C SER A 81 -6.09 -4.87 12.83
N LEU A 82 -5.28 -4.94 13.87
CA LEU A 82 -3.82 -4.84 13.73
C LEU A 82 -3.27 -6.10 13.06
N VAL A 83 -3.63 -7.28 13.56
CA VAL A 83 -3.07 -8.54 13.06
C VAL A 83 -3.56 -8.89 11.66
N GLU A 84 -4.84 -8.67 11.34
CA GLU A 84 -5.41 -8.92 10.01
C GLU A 84 -4.70 -8.07 8.93
N GLY A 85 -4.25 -6.86 9.29
CA GLY A 85 -3.62 -5.91 8.38
C GLY A 85 -2.16 -6.21 8.06
N ILE A 86 -1.49 -7.09 8.83
CA ILE A 86 -0.06 -7.38 8.65
C ILE A 86 0.18 -8.06 7.30
N ILE A 87 -0.52 -9.14 7.00
CA ILE A 87 -0.30 -9.93 5.78
C ILE A 87 -0.59 -9.11 4.51
N PRO A 88 -1.75 -8.44 4.38
CA PRO A 88 -2.00 -7.51 3.27
C PRO A 88 -0.89 -6.49 3.09
N SER A 89 -0.44 -5.87 4.19
CA SER A 89 0.59 -4.83 4.14
C SER A 89 1.94 -5.38 3.71
N VAL A 90 2.35 -6.54 4.22
CA VAL A 90 3.61 -7.20 3.81
C VAL A 90 3.57 -7.52 2.31
N VAL A 91 2.50 -8.14 1.84
CA VAL A 91 2.38 -8.57 0.44
C VAL A 91 2.39 -7.37 -0.50
N LEU A 92 1.49 -6.41 -0.30
CA LEU A 92 1.35 -5.25 -1.18
C LEU A 92 2.58 -4.34 -1.12
N ASN A 93 3.15 -4.11 0.07
CA ASN A 93 4.37 -3.33 0.20
C ASN A 93 5.56 -3.98 -0.51
N THR A 94 5.69 -5.30 -0.41
CA THR A 94 6.79 -6.03 -1.06
C THR A 94 6.70 -5.88 -2.57
N LEU A 95 5.50 -6.06 -3.14
CA LEU A 95 5.26 -5.93 -4.57
C LEU A 95 5.51 -4.51 -5.06
N ASN A 96 4.99 -3.50 -4.34
CA ASN A 96 5.25 -2.09 -4.65
C ASN A 96 6.74 -1.77 -4.58
N THR A 97 7.42 -2.15 -3.50
CA THR A 97 8.85 -1.89 -3.33
C THR A 97 9.66 -2.48 -4.47
N PHE A 98 9.40 -3.74 -4.83
CA PHE A 98 10.16 -4.42 -5.87
C PHE A 98 9.89 -3.85 -7.26
N ILE A 99 8.63 -3.55 -7.58
CA ILE A 99 8.28 -3.05 -8.91
C ILE A 99 8.74 -1.60 -9.09
N CYS A 100 8.45 -0.70 -8.13
CA CYS A 100 8.86 0.70 -8.23
C CYS A 100 10.39 0.85 -8.23
N THR A 101 11.09 0.08 -7.40
CA THR A 101 12.58 0.07 -7.38
C THR A 101 13.12 -0.50 -8.68
N GLY A 102 12.51 -1.56 -9.19
CA GLY A 102 12.86 -2.16 -10.47
C GLY A 102 12.69 -1.17 -11.62
N ALA A 103 11.54 -0.50 -11.69
CA ALA A 103 11.25 0.51 -12.70
C ALA A 103 12.27 1.65 -12.64
N SER A 104 12.53 2.17 -11.44
CA SER A 104 13.47 3.28 -11.20
C SER A 104 14.93 2.96 -11.57
N ILE A 105 15.34 1.69 -11.53
CA ILE A 105 16.74 1.29 -11.75
C ILE A 105 16.96 0.71 -13.15
N PHE A 106 16.05 -0.14 -13.64
CA PHE A 106 16.23 -0.81 -14.93
C PHE A 106 15.92 0.09 -16.11
N TYR A 107 15.04 1.08 -15.95
CA TYR A 107 14.76 2.09 -16.99
C TYR A 107 15.61 3.36 -16.86
N ASN A 108 16.51 3.43 -15.88
CA ASN A 108 17.44 4.55 -15.76
C ASN A 108 18.72 4.31 -16.59
N GLU A 109 18.88 5.09 -17.65
CA GLU A 109 20.05 5.02 -18.54
C GLU A 109 21.35 5.47 -17.87
N ALA A 110 21.27 6.29 -16.81
CA ALA A 110 22.44 6.75 -16.06
C ALA A 110 23.11 5.63 -15.24
N ILE A 111 22.39 4.55 -14.93
CA ILE A 111 22.93 3.42 -14.17
C ILE A 111 23.55 2.40 -15.15
N PRO A 112 24.86 2.12 -15.06
CA PRO A 112 25.53 1.14 -15.92
C PRO A 112 24.84 -0.22 -15.84
N LYS A 113 24.59 -0.86 -17.00
CA LYS A 113 23.84 -2.13 -17.08
C LYS A 113 24.38 -3.21 -16.13
N ALA A 114 25.71 -3.31 -15.99
CA ALA A 114 26.37 -4.29 -15.12
C ALA A 114 26.12 -4.04 -13.61
N ALA A 115 25.78 -2.82 -13.20
CA ALA A 115 25.54 -2.44 -11.81
C ALA A 115 24.06 -2.47 -11.41
N ARG A 116 23.13 -2.59 -12.38
CA ARG A 116 21.68 -2.47 -12.14
C ARG A 116 21.13 -3.49 -11.16
N MET A 117 21.56 -4.76 -11.25
CA MET A 117 21.07 -5.79 -10.33
C MET A 117 21.50 -5.55 -8.89
N THR A 118 22.75 -5.14 -8.67
CA THR A 118 23.26 -4.81 -7.34
C THR A 118 22.56 -3.58 -6.78
N ALA A 119 22.39 -2.53 -7.59
CA ALA A 119 21.64 -1.34 -7.22
C ALA A 119 20.18 -1.69 -6.86
N TYR A 120 19.54 -2.57 -7.64
CA TYR A 120 18.18 -3.04 -7.41
C TYR A 120 18.03 -3.73 -6.06
N LEU A 121 18.91 -4.70 -5.76
CA LEU A 121 18.86 -5.42 -4.49
C LEU A 121 19.13 -4.51 -3.29
N ASN A 122 20.05 -3.55 -3.42
CA ASN A 122 20.34 -2.59 -2.36
C ASN A 122 19.17 -1.63 -2.14
N GLY A 123 18.62 -1.06 -3.22
CA GLY A 123 17.45 -0.18 -3.14
C GLY A 123 16.24 -0.88 -2.51
N CYS A 124 15.98 -2.14 -2.87
CA CYS A 124 14.92 -2.92 -2.24
C CYS A 124 15.16 -3.11 -0.74
N LYS A 125 16.38 -3.45 -0.33
CA LYS A 125 16.70 -3.65 1.10
C LYS A 125 16.52 -2.37 1.92
N GLU A 126 16.96 -1.24 1.38
CA GLU A 126 16.89 0.06 2.05
C GLU A 126 15.45 0.57 2.13
N ALA A 127 14.65 0.37 1.08
CA ALA A 127 13.29 0.90 0.99
C ALA A 127 12.23 0.01 1.66
N TRP A 128 12.44 -1.31 1.76
CA TRP A 128 11.38 -2.25 2.14
C TRP A 128 10.84 -2.03 3.56
N ILE A 129 11.72 -1.94 4.57
CA ILE A 129 11.29 -1.76 5.97
C ILE A 129 10.59 -0.41 6.18
N PRO A 130 11.17 0.73 5.75
CA PRO A 130 10.51 2.02 5.93
C PRO A 130 9.15 2.09 5.20
N CYS A 131 9.06 1.61 3.96
CA CYS A 131 7.81 1.59 3.21
C CYS A 131 6.77 0.66 3.86
N PHE A 132 7.20 -0.47 4.43
CA PHE A 132 6.31 -1.36 5.17
C PHE A 132 5.66 -0.67 6.38
N ILE A 133 6.47 0.00 7.19
CA ILE A 133 5.98 0.70 8.39
C ILE A 133 4.96 1.78 8.00
N VAL A 134 5.28 2.59 7.00
CA VAL A 134 4.40 3.68 6.56
C VAL A 134 3.11 3.15 5.93
N SER A 135 3.20 2.16 5.04
CA SER A 135 2.01 1.56 4.41
C SER A 135 1.09 0.89 5.43
N TYR A 136 1.65 0.17 6.41
CA TYR A 136 0.88 -0.46 7.46
C TYR A 136 0.14 0.57 8.34
N ILE A 137 0.83 1.63 8.78
CA ILE A 137 0.20 2.70 9.57
C ILE A 137 -0.86 3.44 8.75
N ALA A 138 -0.57 3.77 7.49
CA ALA A 138 -1.49 4.44 6.58
C ALA A 138 -2.75 3.59 6.34
N SER A 139 -2.59 2.28 6.16
CA SER A 139 -3.69 1.32 6.02
C SER A 139 -4.58 1.28 7.25
N PHE A 140 -3.97 1.16 8.44
CA PHE A 140 -4.72 1.18 9.69
C PHE A 140 -5.50 2.49 9.88
N ALA A 141 -4.88 3.64 9.60
CA ALA A 141 -5.52 4.94 9.67
C ALA A 141 -6.67 5.08 8.65
N ALA A 142 -6.46 4.63 7.42
CA ALA A 142 -7.47 4.67 6.36
C ALA A 142 -8.70 3.85 6.73
N VAL A 143 -8.52 2.62 7.25
CA VAL A 143 -9.63 1.77 7.73
C VAL A 143 -10.37 2.42 8.90
N ALA A 144 -9.64 2.99 9.87
CA ALA A 144 -10.25 3.67 11.01
C ALA A 144 -11.07 4.90 10.59
N LEU A 145 -10.57 5.70 9.64
CA LEU A 145 -11.29 6.84 9.06
C LEU A 145 -12.52 6.36 8.28
N GLY A 146 -12.39 5.32 7.47
CA GLY A 146 -13.49 4.71 6.73
C GLY A 146 -14.62 4.25 7.64
N LYS A 147 -14.28 3.55 8.73
CA LYS A 147 -15.26 3.11 9.75
C LYS A 147 -15.99 4.31 10.37
N LYS A 148 -15.28 5.38 10.74
CA LYS A 148 -15.90 6.61 11.30
C LYS A 148 -16.84 7.30 10.30
N VAL A 149 -16.42 7.42 9.04
CA VAL A 149 -17.25 8.03 7.98
C VAL A 149 -18.49 7.17 7.73
N ALA A 150 -18.34 5.85 7.62
CA ALA A 150 -19.45 4.94 7.44
C ALA A 150 -20.46 5.04 8.59
N GLN A 151 -20.02 5.05 9.85
CA GLN A 151 -20.90 5.22 11.01
C GLN A 151 -21.66 6.55 11.01
N LYS A 152 -21.07 7.62 10.48
CA LYS A 152 -21.70 8.94 10.42
C LYS A 152 -22.81 9.03 9.36
N TYR A 153 -22.61 8.40 8.20
CA TYR A 153 -23.48 8.58 7.03
C TYR A 153 -24.37 7.37 6.70
N VAL A 154 -24.02 6.18 7.18
CA VAL A 154 -24.84 4.97 7.07
C VAL A 154 -25.71 4.87 8.33
N LYS A 155 -26.79 5.67 8.38
CA LYS A 155 -27.98 5.31 9.17
C LYS A 155 -28.82 4.36 8.31
#